data_AF-A0A2A4ZTL1-F1
#
_entry.id   AF-A0A2A4ZTL1-F1
#
_cell.length_a   1.000
_cell.length_b   1.000
_cell.length_c   1.000
_cell.angle_alpha   90.00
_cell.angle_beta   90.00
_cell.angle_gamma   90.00
#
_symmetry.space_group_name_H-M   'P 1'
#
loop_
_entity.id
_entity.type
_entity.pdbx_description
1 polymer ?
#
loop_
_entity_poly.entity_id
_entity_poly.type
_entity_poly.pdbx_seq_one_letter_code
_entity_poly.pdbx_strand_id
1 'polypeptide(L)'
;MAKIPEAINTIANLIDDHHAAQPDEPRQHLGASALGHPCERWLWLSFRWAVREKFPGRIRRLFRRGQNEEATVVEDLKAIGIDVRKTGDDQKVIDFGKHIGGALDGIIESGVPGALKTRHVLEIKTHNKKSFDDVDQRGVRDSKPIHWVQMQLYMLGAKIERALYVAVCKDDDRIYTERVKFDKESAKNLLAKGQRLATTERIPPLLSTDPSWYQCKFCAAHSFCHKEKLTKEVNCRTCAHATPEDDGTWSCARFEAKNIPGDFQKTGCESHVLHPDLVPWQIKDSTNPHEAIYVIDGKDIRTGEGDAFTFTSKELIAGGDMCADENFQLLRETFDATIEKSHDNAA
;
A
#
# COMPACT_ATOMS: atom_id res chain seq x y z
N MET A 1 -39.34 18.79 -14.87
CA MET A 1 -38.25 19.76 -15.06
C MET A 1 -36.94 19.00 -14.98
N ALA A 2 -36.12 19.04 -16.03
CA ALA A 2 -34.79 18.44 -16.00
C ALA A 2 -33.93 19.17 -14.96
N LYS A 3 -33.25 18.43 -14.08
CA LYS A 3 -32.34 18.99 -13.10
C LYS A 3 -31.16 19.60 -13.87
N ILE A 4 -30.94 20.91 -13.74
CA ILE A 4 -29.77 21.58 -14.30
C ILE A 4 -28.52 20.88 -13.70
N PRO A 5 -27.52 20.51 -14.51
CA PRO A 5 -26.29 19.92 -14.00
C PRO A 5 -25.67 20.82 -12.93
N GLU A 6 -25.19 20.22 -11.84
CA GLU A 6 -24.47 20.99 -10.83
C GLU A 6 -23.21 21.61 -11.47
N ALA A 7 -22.92 22.86 -11.10
CA ALA A 7 -21.73 23.54 -11.60
C ALA A 7 -20.48 22.73 -11.23
N ILE A 8 -19.68 22.34 -12.22
CA ILE A 8 -18.48 21.54 -12.01
C ILE A 8 -17.45 22.31 -11.15
N ASN A 9 -17.41 23.63 -11.27
CA ASN A 9 -16.49 24.51 -10.55
C ASN A 9 -17.10 25.03 -9.24
N THR A 10 -17.46 24.14 -8.32
CA THR A 10 -17.78 24.55 -6.94
C THR A 10 -16.51 24.71 -6.10
N ILE A 11 -16.57 25.52 -5.04
CA ILE A 11 -15.49 25.60 -4.04
C ILE A 11 -15.14 24.22 -3.47
N ALA A 12 -16.15 23.36 -3.25
CA ALA A 12 -15.94 22.02 -2.73
C ALA A 12 -15.12 21.13 -3.69
N ASN A 13 -15.45 21.19 -4.99
CA ASN A 13 -14.71 20.45 -6.02
C ASN A 13 -13.28 20.97 -6.14
N LEU A 14 -13.06 22.29 -6.17
CA LEU A 14 -11.72 22.87 -6.22
C LEU A 14 -10.85 22.47 -5.02
N ILE A 15 -11.45 22.38 -3.81
CA ILE A 15 -10.75 21.88 -2.61
C ILE A 15 -10.44 20.39 -2.74
N ASP A 16 -11.39 19.58 -3.19
CA ASP A 16 -11.19 18.15 -3.34
C ASP A 16 -10.16 17.86 -4.46
N ASP A 17 -10.16 18.61 -5.56
CA ASP A 17 -9.16 18.50 -6.63
C ASP A 17 -7.76 18.87 -6.11
N HIS A 18 -7.64 19.97 -5.36
CA HIS A 18 -6.38 20.34 -4.71
C HIS A 18 -5.84 19.22 -3.81
N HIS A 19 -6.71 18.58 -3.03
CA HIS A 19 -6.33 17.47 -2.17
C HIS A 19 -5.98 16.22 -2.97
N ALA A 20 -6.77 15.86 -3.99
CA ALA A 20 -6.53 14.71 -4.84
C ALA A 20 -5.19 14.81 -5.60
N ALA A 21 -4.82 16.02 -6.01
CA ALA A 21 -3.58 16.33 -6.72
C ALA A 21 -2.33 16.34 -5.84
N GLN A 22 -2.46 16.32 -4.51
CA GLN A 22 -1.29 16.26 -3.63
C GLN A 22 -0.48 14.98 -3.91
N PRO A 23 0.86 15.03 -3.84
CA PRO A 23 1.68 13.83 -3.95
C PRO A 23 1.19 12.75 -2.98
N ASP A 24 1.02 11.54 -3.49
CA ASP A 24 0.84 10.34 -2.68
C ASP A 24 2.08 9.52 -2.96
N GLU A 25 3.10 9.67 -2.11
CA GLU A 25 4.31 8.89 -2.24
C GLU A 25 4.12 7.52 -1.60
N PRO A 26 4.44 6.43 -2.29
CA PRO A 26 4.40 5.13 -1.68
C PRO A 26 5.40 5.01 -0.53
N ARG A 27 4.96 4.36 0.56
CA ARG A 27 5.85 4.04 1.68
C ARG A 27 6.90 3.02 1.25
N GLN A 28 8.14 3.23 1.68
CA GLN A 28 9.27 2.33 1.39
C GLN A 28 9.22 1.01 2.19
N HIS A 29 8.49 0.98 3.30
CA HIS A 29 8.28 -0.20 4.13
C HIS A 29 6.82 -0.67 4.04
N LEU A 30 6.59 -1.97 4.27
CA LEU A 30 5.26 -2.52 4.52
C LEU A 30 4.85 -2.14 5.96
N GLY A 31 3.80 -1.34 6.07
CA GLY A 31 3.32 -0.81 7.35
C GLY A 31 2.76 -1.91 8.26
N ALA A 32 3.12 -1.89 9.53
CA ALA A 32 2.53 -2.76 10.56
C ALA A 32 0.99 -2.63 10.61
N SER A 33 0.47 -1.42 10.35
CA SER A 33 -0.97 -1.15 10.26
C SER A 33 -1.67 -1.82 9.08
N ALA A 34 -0.94 -2.26 8.05
CA ALA A 34 -1.48 -2.99 6.91
C ALA A 34 -1.52 -4.51 7.16
N LEU A 35 -0.64 -5.07 8.01
CA LEU A 35 -0.45 -6.52 8.13
C LEU A 35 -1.69 -7.31 8.61
N GLY A 36 -2.66 -6.63 9.20
CA GLY A 36 -3.96 -7.20 9.54
C GLY A 36 -4.88 -7.44 8.34
N HIS A 37 -4.50 -6.97 7.14
CA HIS A 37 -5.30 -7.17 5.95
C HIS A 37 -5.43 -8.67 5.62
N PRO A 38 -6.66 -9.15 5.30
CA PRO A 38 -6.91 -10.58 5.08
C PRO A 38 -6.32 -11.10 3.76
N CYS A 39 -6.20 -10.24 2.74
CA CYS A 39 -5.60 -10.62 1.46
C CYS A 39 -4.08 -10.43 1.49
N GLU A 40 -3.31 -11.52 1.47
CA GLU A 40 -1.85 -11.49 1.35
C GLU A 40 -1.39 -10.94 -0.01
N ARG A 41 -2.11 -11.27 -1.09
CA ARG A 41 -1.83 -10.74 -2.43
C ARG A 41 -1.93 -9.21 -2.47
N TRP A 42 -2.90 -8.62 -1.77
CA TRP A 42 -3.00 -7.17 -1.65
C TRP A 42 -1.79 -6.57 -0.93
N LEU A 43 -1.33 -7.19 0.16
CA LEU A 43 -0.14 -6.74 0.88
C LEU A 43 1.10 -6.78 -0.03
N TRP A 44 1.27 -7.85 -0.80
CA TRP A 44 2.35 -7.97 -1.75
C TRP A 44 2.28 -6.94 -2.89
N LEU A 45 1.11 -6.78 -3.53
CA LEU A 45 0.90 -5.81 -4.62
C LEU A 45 1.10 -4.37 -4.16
N SER A 46 0.55 -4.03 -2.99
CA SER A 46 0.64 -2.68 -2.41
C SER A 46 2.07 -2.34 -1.98
N PHE A 47 2.81 -3.29 -1.38
CA PHE A 47 4.21 -3.08 -0.99
C PHE A 47 5.17 -2.95 -2.18
N ARG A 48 4.90 -3.69 -3.27
CA ARG A 48 5.63 -3.56 -4.53
C ARG A 48 5.19 -2.39 -5.40
N TRP A 49 4.22 -1.61 -4.93
CA TRP A 49 3.65 -0.48 -5.69
C TRP A 49 3.15 -0.90 -7.07
N ALA A 50 2.73 -2.14 -7.23
CA ALA A 50 2.21 -2.71 -8.48
C ALA A 50 0.74 -2.33 -8.72
N VAL A 51 0.03 -2.00 -7.63
CA VAL A 51 -1.31 -1.42 -7.68
C VAL A 51 -1.34 -0.25 -6.69
N ARG A 52 -1.57 0.96 -7.22
CA ARG A 52 -1.67 2.19 -6.42
C ARG A 52 -3.14 2.60 -6.31
N GLU A 53 -3.66 2.60 -5.09
CA GLU A 53 -4.99 3.15 -4.82
C GLU A 53 -4.93 4.67 -4.89
N LYS A 54 -5.81 5.28 -5.70
CA LYS A 54 -5.97 6.73 -5.75
C LYS A 54 -7.17 7.13 -4.91
N PHE A 55 -6.95 8.05 -3.97
CA PHE A 55 -8.00 8.52 -3.09
C PHE A 55 -8.60 9.85 -3.58
N PRO A 56 -9.94 9.96 -3.67
CA PRO A 56 -10.61 11.23 -3.90
C PRO A 56 -10.22 12.28 -2.84
N GLY A 57 -10.26 13.56 -3.19
CA GLY A 57 -9.89 14.66 -2.30
C GLY A 57 -10.61 14.63 -0.96
N ARG A 58 -11.92 14.34 -0.97
CA ARG A 58 -12.72 14.16 0.24
C ARG A 58 -12.14 13.08 1.17
N ILE A 59 -11.66 11.96 0.63
CA ILE A 59 -11.06 10.88 1.42
C ILE A 59 -9.71 11.31 1.99
N ARG A 60 -8.89 12.02 1.23
CA ARG A 60 -7.64 12.60 1.75
C ARG A 60 -7.88 13.61 2.87
N ARG A 61 -8.96 14.41 2.79
CA ARG A 61 -9.38 15.29 3.89
C ARG A 61 -9.79 14.51 5.15
N LEU A 62 -10.39 13.32 5.00
CA LEU A 62 -10.68 12.44 6.14
C LEU A 62 -9.40 11.91 6.80
N PHE A 63 -8.37 11.57 6.02
CA PHE A 63 -7.06 11.19 6.56
C PHE A 63 -6.41 12.34 7.33
N ARG A 64 -6.40 13.56 6.75
CA ARG A 64 -5.92 14.76 7.43
C ARG A 64 -6.67 15.03 8.73
N ARG A 65 -8.00 14.88 8.74
CA ARG A 65 -8.80 15.02 9.98
C ARG A 65 -8.37 14.01 11.04
N GLY A 66 -8.11 12.76 10.64
CA GLY A 66 -7.59 11.75 11.56
C GLY A 66 -6.25 12.14 12.17
N GLN A 67 -5.30 12.62 11.36
CA GLN A 67 -3.99 13.09 11.82
C GLN A 67 -4.10 14.26 12.81
N ASN A 68 -4.99 15.22 12.54
CA ASN A 68 -5.23 16.33 13.45
C ASN A 68 -5.80 15.86 14.79
N GLU A 69 -6.66 14.84 14.78
CA GLU A 69 -7.27 14.28 15.99
C GLU A 69 -6.24 13.64 16.93
N GLU A 70 -5.16 13.07 16.40
CA GLU A 70 -4.11 12.46 17.22
C GLU A 70 -3.55 13.47 18.23
N ALA A 71 -3.32 14.72 17.81
CA ALA A 71 -2.84 15.79 18.68
C ALA A 71 -3.85 16.13 19.78
N THR A 72 -5.13 16.30 19.41
CA THR A 72 -6.22 16.60 20.35
C THR A 72 -6.36 15.52 21.42
N VAL A 73 -6.40 14.24 21.02
CA VAL A 73 -6.52 13.12 21.97
C VAL A 73 -5.30 13.05 22.90
N VAL A 74 -4.09 13.31 22.39
CA VAL A 74 -2.88 13.36 23.24
C VAL A 74 -2.98 14.48 24.28
N GLU A 75 -3.46 15.66 23.89
CA GLU A 75 -3.67 16.80 24.80
C GLU A 75 -4.71 16.47 25.88
N ASP A 76 -5.84 15.87 25.50
CA ASP A 76 -6.89 15.46 26.43
C ASP A 76 -6.39 14.42 27.45
N LEU A 77 -5.65 13.40 27.00
CA LEU A 77 -5.05 12.40 27.88
C LEU A 77 -4.08 13.05 28.88
N LYS A 78 -3.25 13.98 28.43
CA LYS A 78 -2.33 14.73 29.30
C LYS A 78 -3.07 15.61 30.30
N ALA A 79 -4.15 16.26 29.89
CA ALA A 79 -4.95 17.13 30.73
C ALA A 79 -5.57 16.38 31.92
N ILE A 80 -5.89 15.10 31.75
CA ILE A 80 -6.37 14.23 32.84
C ILE A 80 -5.25 13.53 33.63
N GLY A 81 -3.99 13.90 33.41
CA GLY A 81 -2.84 13.41 34.16
C GLY A 81 -2.19 12.12 33.64
N ILE A 82 -2.45 11.73 32.38
CA ILE A 82 -1.74 10.60 31.74
C ILE A 82 -0.42 11.09 31.16
N ASP A 83 0.69 10.41 31.49
CA ASP A 83 2.03 10.72 30.96
C ASP A 83 2.20 10.09 29.58
N VAL A 84 1.82 10.85 28.53
CA VAL A 84 1.99 10.45 27.13
C VAL A 84 3.26 11.08 26.54
N ARG A 85 4.13 10.25 25.97
CA ARG A 85 5.41 10.63 25.34
C ARG A 85 5.52 10.05 23.94
N LYS A 86 6.55 10.45 23.19
CA LYS A 86 6.85 9.94 21.84
C LYS A 86 5.67 10.11 20.87
N THR A 87 5.19 11.36 20.77
CA THR A 87 4.04 11.79 19.96
C THR A 87 4.49 12.87 18.95
N GLY A 88 3.69 13.14 17.91
CA GLY A 88 4.01 14.13 16.89
C GLY A 88 5.38 13.90 16.23
N ASP A 89 6.23 14.93 16.20
CA ASP A 89 7.54 14.83 15.53
C ASP A 89 8.55 13.91 16.25
N ASP A 90 8.34 13.60 17.55
CA ASP A 90 9.16 12.64 18.33
C ASP A 90 8.49 11.25 18.39
N GLN A 91 7.60 10.93 17.44
CA GLN A 91 6.95 9.63 17.37
C GLN A 91 7.97 8.48 17.36
N LYS A 92 7.67 7.43 18.13
CA LYS A 92 8.51 6.23 18.14
C LYS A 92 8.29 5.45 16.85
N VAL A 93 9.28 5.49 15.96
CA VAL A 93 9.37 4.59 14.81
C VAL A 93 9.94 3.25 15.25
N ILE A 94 9.32 2.17 14.78
CA ILE A 94 9.78 0.80 14.95
C ILE A 94 10.12 0.23 13.58
N ASP A 95 11.34 -0.28 13.48
CA ASP A 95 11.79 -1.15 12.39
C ASP A 95 11.74 -2.61 12.88
N PHE A 96 11.06 -3.46 12.12
CA PHE A 96 10.93 -4.89 12.41
C PHE A 96 11.79 -5.76 11.49
N GLY A 97 12.67 -5.14 10.68
CA GLY A 97 13.49 -5.80 9.65
C GLY A 97 12.67 -6.25 8.44
N LYS A 98 13.37 -6.69 7.38
CA LYS A 98 12.75 -7.21 6.13
C LYS A 98 11.66 -6.29 5.58
N HIS A 99 11.96 -4.99 5.54
CA HIS A 99 11.07 -3.91 5.10
C HIS A 99 9.79 -3.70 5.91
N ILE A 100 9.67 -4.20 7.13
CA ILE A 100 8.48 -3.99 7.96
C ILE A 100 8.72 -2.83 8.92
N GLY A 101 7.78 -1.87 8.98
CA GLY A 101 7.94 -0.71 9.84
C GLY A 101 6.62 -0.06 10.26
N GLY A 102 6.70 0.90 11.18
CA GLY A 102 5.60 1.77 11.53
C GLY A 102 5.94 2.77 12.63
N ALA A 103 5.11 3.79 12.77
CA ALA A 103 5.19 4.78 13.84
C ALA A 103 4.04 4.58 14.82
N LEU A 104 4.31 4.71 16.11
CA LEU A 104 3.30 4.70 17.16
C LEU A 104 2.70 6.09 17.29
N ASP A 105 1.42 6.17 17.63
CA ASP A 105 0.76 7.45 17.93
C ASP A 105 1.31 8.05 19.23
N GLY A 106 1.67 7.18 20.19
CA GLY A 106 2.36 7.54 21.42
C GLY A 106 2.75 6.37 22.31
N ILE A 107 3.50 6.66 23.37
CA ILE A 107 3.79 5.75 24.48
C ILE A 107 3.27 6.39 25.76
N ILE A 108 2.39 5.68 26.46
CA ILE A 108 1.94 6.06 27.80
C ILE A 108 2.91 5.44 28.80
N GLU A 109 3.58 6.28 29.59
CA GLU A 109 4.50 5.83 30.64
C GLU A 109 3.77 5.52 31.95
N SER A 110 2.70 6.27 32.26
CA SER A 110 1.88 6.06 33.47
C SER A 110 0.56 6.83 33.41
N GLY A 111 -0.33 6.62 34.39
CA GLY A 111 -1.54 7.43 34.60
C GLY A 111 -2.85 6.84 34.08
N VAL A 112 -2.84 5.73 33.34
CA VAL A 112 -4.09 5.09 32.86
C VAL A 112 -4.94 4.62 34.04
N PRO A 113 -6.21 5.05 34.17
CA PRO A 113 -7.10 4.58 35.24
C PRO A 113 -7.20 3.05 35.30
N GLY A 114 -7.11 2.49 36.52
CA GLY A 114 -7.05 1.04 36.74
C GLY A 114 -5.72 0.37 36.35
N ALA A 115 -4.71 1.15 35.92
CA ALA A 115 -3.38 0.66 35.55
C ALA A 115 -2.29 1.73 35.66
N LEU A 116 -2.32 2.51 36.75
CA LEU A 116 -1.56 3.76 36.90
C LEU A 116 -0.05 3.63 36.65
N LYS A 117 0.55 2.46 36.89
CA LYS A 117 1.99 2.21 36.71
C LYS A 117 2.33 1.40 35.46
N THR A 118 1.32 0.97 34.71
CA THR A 118 1.54 0.13 33.52
C THR A 118 1.81 1.03 32.32
N ARG A 119 2.86 0.70 31.56
CA ARG A 119 3.14 1.34 30.28
C ARG A 119 2.21 0.79 29.20
N HIS A 120 1.80 1.64 28.26
CA HIS A 120 0.97 1.23 27.13
C HIS A 120 1.49 1.83 25.82
N VAL A 121 1.35 1.09 24.73
CA VAL A 121 1.30 1.71 23.39
C VAL A 121 -0.03 2.46 23.26
N LEU A 122 0.00 3.69 22.76
CA LEU A 122 -1.22 4.44 22.44
C LEU A 122 -1.55 4.24 20.95
N GLU A 123 -2.82 3.91 20.67
CA GLU A 123 -3.37 3.84 19.32
C GLU A 123 -4.67 4.65 19.26
N ILE A 124 -4.73 5.65 18.40
CA ILE A 124 -5.80 6.63 18.30
C ILE A 124 -6.52 6.42 16.96
N LYS A 125 -7.85 6.32 16.98
CA LYS A 125 -8.65 6.15 15.76
C LYS A 125 -9.88 7.04 15.77
N THR A 126 -10.22 7.56 14.59
CA THR A 126 -11.51 8.21 14.37
C THR A 126 -12.47 7.30 13.64
N HIS A 127 -13.73 7.29 14.05
CA HIS A 127 -14.79 6.48 13.47
C HIS A 127 -15.97 7.35 13.04
N ASN A 128 -16.71 6.93 12.00
CA ASN A 128 -18.08 7.40 11.85
C ASN A 128 -18.99 6.67 12.86
N LYS A 129 -20.22 7.13 13.06
CA LYS A 129 -21.13 6.56 14.05
C LYS A 129 -21.31 5.06 13.93
N LYS A 130 -21.59 4.54 12.73
CA LYS A 130 -21.76 3.09 12.50
C LYS A 130 -20.53 2.29 12.93
N SER A 131 -19.33 2.75 12.57
CA SER A 131 -18.10 2.05 12.94
C SER A 131 -17.74 2.24 14.42
N PHE A 132 -18.15 3.35 15.04
CA PHE A 132 -17.94 3.63 16.45
C PHE A 132 -18.82 2.73 17.31
N ASP A 133 -20.12 2.68 17.02
CA ASP A 133 -21.08 1.87 17.77
C ASP A 133 -20.71 0.37 17.69
N ASP A 134 -20.15 -0.07 16.56
CA ASP A 134 -19.66 -1.44 16.39
C ASP A 134 -18.42 -1.77 17.25
N VAL A 135 -17.48 -0.83 17.43
CA VAL A 135 -16.31 -1.04 18.32
C VAL A 135 -16.69 -0.90 19.79
N ASP A 136 -17.61 0.01 20.11
CA ASP A 136 -18.15 0.16 21.47
C ASP A 136 -18.84 -1.11 21.94
N GLN A 137 -19.63 -1.74 21.06
CA GLN A 137 -20.36 -2.97 21.38
C GLN A 137 -19.47 -4.23 21.42
N ARG A 138 -18.51 -4.37 20.49
CA ARG A 138 -17.79 -5.64 20.27
C ARG A 138 -16.31 -5.62 20.66
N GLY A 139 -15.78 -4.45 20.99
CA GLY A 139 -14.34 -4.26 21.20
C GLY A 139 -13.53 -4.26 19.92
N VAL A 140 -12.29 -3.77 20.01
CA VAL A 140 -11.40 -3.54 18.88
C VAL A 140 -10.99 -4.83 18.18
N ARG A 141 -10.82 -5.94 18.92
CA ARG A 141 -10.40 -7.21 18.32
C ARG A 141 -11.42 -7.74 17.31
N ASP A 142 -12.70 -7.68 17.64
CA ASP A 142 -13.77 -8.26 16.82
C ASP A 142 -14.35 -7.26 15.81
N SER A 143 -14.40 -5.97 16.17
CA SER A 143 -14.84 -4.90 15.26
C SER A 143 -13.77 -4.50 14.25
N LYS A 144 -12.51 -4.39 14.70
CA LYS A 144 -11.37 -3.89 13.94
C LYS A 144 -10.14 -4.79 14.09
N PRO A 145 -10.16 -6.04 13.60
CA PRO A 145 -9.02 -6.95 13.68
C PRO A 145 -7.70 -6.34 13.18
N ILE A 146 -7.76 -5.47 12.17
CA ILE A 146 -6.58 -4.77 11.63
C ILE A 146 -5.94 -3.85 12.67
N HIS A 147 -6.73 -3.10 13.44
CA HIS A 147 -6.22 -2.22 14.50
C HIS A 147 -5.65 -3.03 15.66
N TRP A 148 -6.29 -4.16 15.98
CA TRP A 148 -5.75 -5.10 16.97
C TRP A 148 -4.39 -5.64 16.53
N VAL A 149 -4.24 -6.08 15.28
CA VAL A 149 -2.96 -6.53 14.71
C VAL A 149 -1.88 -5.45 14.79
N GLN A 150 -2.22 -4.20 14.43
CA GLN A 150 -1.32 -3.06 14.52
C GLN A 150 -0.78 -2.89 15.95
N MET A 151 -1.67 -2.87 16.95
CA MET A 151 -1.28 -2.77 18.36
C MET A 151 -0.43 -3.96 18.82
N GLN A 152 -0.74 -5.19 18.40
CA GLN A 152 0.07 -6.37 18.75
C GLN A 152 1.50 -6.27 18.24
N LEU A 153 1.68 -5.81 16.99
CA LEU A 153 3.01 -5.60 16.42
C LEU A 153 3.76 -4.49 17.15
N TYR A 154 3.13 -3.36 17.44
CA TYR A 154 3.77 -2.29 18.19
C TYR A 154 4.13 -2.68 19.62
N MET A 155 3.28 -3.43 20.31
CA MET A 155 3.59 -4.01 21.62
C MET A 155 4.84 -4.92 21.56
N LEU A 156 4.94 -5.76 20.52
CA LEU A 156 6.13 -6.60 20.27
C LEU A 156 7.39 -5.75 20.07
N GLY A 157 7.33 -4.76 19.19
CA GLY A 157 8.50 -3.95 18.83
C GLY A 157 8.94 -2.98 19.93
N ALA A 158 7.98 -2.38 20.66
CA ALA A 158 8.25 -1.47 21.76
C ALA A 158 8.59 -2.21 23.07
N LYS A 159 8.39 -3.54 23.13
CA LYS A 159 8.52 -4.37 24.33
C LYS A 159 7.61 -3.87 25.46
N ILE A 160 6.36 -3.57 25.11
CA ILE A 160 5.32 -3.09 26.03
C ILE A 160 4.16 -4.08 25.98
N GLU A 161 3.65 -4.52 27.14
CA GLU A 161 2.68 -5.63 27.21
C GLU A 161 1.20 -5.19 27.20
N ARG A 162 0.96 -3.89 27.03
CA ARG A 162 -0.39 -3.29 26.94
C ARG A 162 -0.47 -2.24 25.84
N ALA A 163 -1.66 -2.09 25.30
CA ALA A 163 -2.03 -0.93 24.50
C ALA A 163 -3.28 -0.26 25.08
N LEU A 164 -3.40 1.05 24.88
CA LEU A 164 -4.63 1.80 25.08
C LEU A 164 -5.13 2.20 23.70
N TYR A 165 -6.25 1.61 23.29
CA TYR A 165 -6.99 2.01 22.11
C TYR A 165 -7.93 3.15 22.47
N VAL A 166 -7.84 4.29 21.79
CA VAL A 166 -8.71 5.45 21.99
C VAL A 166 -9.44 5.74 20.67
N ALA A 167 -10.76 5.62 20.69
CA ALA A 167 -11.61 5.88 19.55
C ALA A 167 -12.49 7.11 19.78
N VAL A 168 -12.54 8.01 18.80
CA VAL A 168 -13.42 9.19 18.80
C VAL A 168 -14.46 9.05 17.68
N CYS A 169 -15.73 9.27 18.02
CA CYS A 169 -16.83 9.31 17.07
C CYS A 169 -16.90 10.69 16.39
N LYS A 170 -16.62 10.78 15.09
CA LYS A 170 -16.62 12.05 14.34
C LYS A 170 -17.98 12.72 14.20
N ASP A 171 -19.05 12.00 14.56
CA ASP A 171 -20.43 12.40 14.37
C ASP A 171 -21.05 12.98 15.66
N ASP A 172 -20.53 12.61 16.84
CA ASP A 172 -21.06 13.04 18.14
C ASP A 172 -20.01 13.14 19.28
N ASP A 173 -18.71 13.09 18.94
CA ASP A 173 -17.53 13.22 19.83
C ASP A 173 -17.50 12.30 21.05
N ARG A 174 -18.28 11.21 21.05
CA ARG A 174 -18.14 10.15 22.05
C ARG A 174 -16.75 9.53 21.98
N ILE A 175 -16.22 9.20 23.15
CA ILE A 175 -14.92 8.54 23.32
C ILE A 175 -15.15 7.11 23.80
N TYR A 176 -14.52 6.16 23.12
CA TYR A 176 -14.40 4.76 23.55
C TYR A 176 -12.94 4.46 23.86
N THR A 177 -12.67 3.79 24.97
CA THR A 177 -11.30 3.35 25.33
C THR A 177 -11.26 1.87 25.68
N GLU A 178 -10.25 1.17 25.19
CA GLU A 178 -10.02 -0.24 25.50
C GLU A 178 -8.56 -0.51 25.86
N ARG A 179 -8.33 -1.25 26.95
CA ARG A 179 -7.00 -1.76 27.29
C ARG A 179 -6.78 -3.13 26.68
N VAL A 180 -5.93 -3.21 25.66
CA VAL A 180 -5.59 -4.44 24.96
C VAL A 180 -4.37 -5.11 25.62
N LYS A 181 -4.43 -6.44 25.79
CA LYS A 181 -3.30 -7.25 26.27
C LYS A 181 -2.43 -7.70 25.11
N PHE A 182 -1.13 -7.73 25.34
CA PHE A 182 -0.18 -8.32 24.40
C PHE A 182 -0.38 -9.83 24.29
N ASP A 183 -0.55 -10.29 23.06
CA ASP A 183 -0.54 -11.68 22.63
C ASP A 183 0.75 -11.92 21.84
N LYS A 184 1.77 -12.39 22.57
CA LYS A 184 3.12 -12.57 22.06
C LYS A 184 3.19 -13.57 20.91
N GLU A 185 2.39 -14.63 20.95
CA GLU A 185 2.41 -15.66 19.91
C GLU A 185 1.77 -15.13 18.63
N SER A 186 0.60 -14.51 18.74
CA SER A 186 -0.06 -13.86 17.61
C SER A 186 0.85 -12.80 16.99
N ALA A 187 1.47 -11.93 17.78
CA ALA A 187 2.36 -10.88 17.28
C ALA A 187 3.58 -11.43 16.53
N LYS A 188 4.21 -12.51 17.04
CA LYS A 188 5.32 -13.17 16.35
C LYS A 188 4.89 -13.79 15.02
N ASN A 189 3.74 -14.45 15.00
CA ASN A 189 3.20 -15.07 13.78
C ASN A 189 2.84 -13.99 12.73
N LEU A 190 2.26 -12.87 13.16
CA LEU A 190 1.96 -11.72 12.31
C LEU A 190 3.22 -11.09 11.73
N LEU A 191 4.26 -10.93 12.55
CA LEU A 191 5.55 -10.43 12.09
C LEU A 191 6.19 -11.38 11.07
N ALA A 192 6.23 -12.69 11.37
CA ALA A 192 6.78 -13.69 10.46
C ALA A 192 6.02 -13.73 9.12
N LYS A 193 4.68 -13.60 9.15
CA LYS A 193 3.86 -13.44 7.94
C LYS A 193 4.29 -12.19 7.15
N GLY A 194 4.40 -11.04 7.82
CA GLY A 194 4.80 -9.78 7.18
C GLY A 194 6.17 -9.87 6.53
N GLN A 195 7.16 -10.34 7.28
CA GLN A 195 8.53 -10.55 6.81
C GLN A 195 8.60 -11.47 5.59
N ARG A 196 7.87 -12.61 5.61
CA ARG A 196 7.77 -13.51 4.46
C ARG A 196 7.15 -12.80 3.25
N LEU A 197 6.08 -12.03 3.43
CA LEU A 197 5.39 -11.35 2.34
C LEU A 197 6.21 -10.20 1.74
N ALA A 198 7.01 -9.53 2.55
CA ALA A 198 7.88 -8.45 2.08
C ALA A 198 9.04 -8.96 1.22
N THR A 199 9.55 -10.17 1.48
CA THR A 199 10.71 -10.72 0.76
C THR A 199 10.37 -11.82 -0.25
N THR A 200 9.10 -12.23 -0.36
CA THR A 200 8.71 -13.24 -1.36
C THR A 200 8.66 -12.65 -2.76
N GLU A 201 9.30 -13.35 -3.71
CA GLU A 201 9.33 -12.92 -5.11
C GLU A 201 8.03 -13.24 -5.84
N ARG A 202 7.39 -14.36 -5.50
CA ARG A 202 6.18 -14.79 -6.21
C ARG A 202 4.92 -14.23 -5.56
N ILE A 203 3.97 -13.83 -6.40
CA ILE A 203 2.69 -13.30 -5.94
C ILE A 203 1.93 -14.34 -5.11
N PRO A 204 1.41 -13.98 -3.91
CA PRO A 204 0.57 -14.88 -3.12
C PRO A 204 -0.72 -15.28 -3.86
N PRO A 205 -1.42 -16.36 -3.47
CA PRO A 205 -2.70 -16.73 -4.08
C PRO A 205 -3.78 -15.66 -3.91
N LEU A 206 -4.84 -15.75 -4.71
CA LEU A 206 -6.04 -14.91 -4.53
C LEU A 206 -6.66 -15.14 -3.15
N LEU A 207 -7.21 -14.07 -2.56
CA LEU A 207 -8.06 -14.21 -1.36
C LEU A 207 -9.31 -15.04 -1.65
N SER A 208 -9.91 -14.82 -2.82
CA SER A 208 -11.05 -15.59 -3.35
C SER A 208 -10.93 -15.69 -4.85
N THR A 209 -11.31 -16.84 -5.42
CA THR A 209 -11.45 -17.02 -6.88
C THR A 209 -12.76 -16.44 -7.41
N ASP A 210 -13.73 -16.15 -6.56
CA ASP A 210 -14.98 -15.47 -6.92
C ASP A 210 -14.75 -13.95 -7.04
N PRO A 211 -14.88 -13.36 -8.25
CA PRO A 211 -14.68 -11.94 -8.48
C PRO A 211 -15.70 -11.05 -7.78
N SER A 212 -16.83 -11.61 -7.33
CA SER A 212 -17.90 -10.91 -6.63
C SER A 212 -17.74 -10.95 -5.09
N TRP A 213 -16.76 -11.70 -4.57
CA TRP A 213 -16.46 -11.76 -3.14
C TRP A 213 -16.31 -10.35 -2.59
N TYR A 214 -17.01 -10.03 -1.50
CA TYR A 214 -17.19 -8.64 -1.05
C TYR A 214 -15.86 -7.91 -0.81
N GLN A 215 -14.83 -8.60 -0.32
CA GLN A 215 -13.51 -7.98 -0.08
C GLN A 215 -12.73 -7.78 -1.38
N CYS A 216 -12.94 -8.64 -2.39
CA CYS A 216 -12.32 -8.49 -3.70
C CYS A 216 -13.01 -7.39 -4.50
N LYS A 217 -14.35 -7.36 -4.51
CA LYS A 217 -15.18 -6.43 -5.29
C LYS A 217 -14.87 -4.96 -5.02
N PHE A 218 -14.54 -4.61 -3.77
CA PHE A 218 -14.22 -3.24 -3.37
C PHE A 218 -12.71 -2.98 -3.24
N CYS A 219 -11.86 -3.93 -3.62
CA CYS A 219 -10.41 -3.78 -3.56
C CYS A 219 -9.90 -3.02 -4.78
N ALA A 220 -8.96 -2.09 -4.60
CA ALA A 220 -8.32 -1.37 -5.70
C ALA A 220 -7.59 -2.30 -6.69
N ALA A 221 -7.17 -3.49 -6.24
CA ALA A 221 -6.57 -4.51 -7.09
C ALA A 221 -7.59 -5.42 -7.81
N HIS A 222 -8.90 -5.12 -7.81
CA HIS A 222 -9.91 -5.96 -8.44
C HIS A 222 -9.63 -6.21 -9.93
N SER A 223 -9.38 -5.15 -10.72
CA SER A 223 -9.08 -5.28 -12.15
C SER A 223 -7.84 -6.14 -12.38
N PHE A 224 -6.80 -5.96 -11.57
CA PHE A 224 -5.59 -6.77 -11.66
C PHE A 224 -5.89 -8.24 -11.33
N CYS A 225 -6.57 -8.52 -10.21
CA CYS A 225 -6.79 -9.89 -9.74
C CYS A 225 -7.80 -10.69 -10.57
N HIS A 226 -8.80 -10.04 -11.17
CA HIS A 226 -9.97 -10.72 -11.77
C HIS A 226 -10.26 -10.33 -13.22
N LYS A 227 -9.46 -9.46 -13.85
CA LYS A 227 -9.65 -9.06 -15.25
C LYS A 227 -8.34 -9.14 -16.04
N GLU A 228 -7.46 -8.17 -15.84
CA GLU A 228 -6.32 -7.91 -16.75
C GLU A 228 -5.04 -8.63 -16.33
N LYS A 229 -4.82 -8.81 -15.02
CA LYS A 229 -3.53 -9.24 -14.45
C LYS A 229 -2.32 -8.47 -14.99
N LEU A 230 -2.51 -7.19 -15.30
CA LEU A 230 -1.49 -6.29 -15.83
C LEU A 230 -1.32 -5.11 -14.88
N THR A 231 -0.10 -4.90 -14.37
CA THR A 231 0.24 -3.68 -13.62
C THR A 231 0.15 -2.46 -14.52
N LYS A 232 -0.23 -1.32 -13.95
CA LYS A 232 -0.18 0.00 -14.63
C LYS A 232 1.03 0.83 -14.21
N GLU A 233 1.79 0.31 -13.27
CA GLU A 233 2.92 0.98 -12.62
C GLU A 233 4.24 0.41 -13.15
N VAL A 234 5.18 1.29 -13.48
CA VAL A 234 6.54 0.95 -13.91
C VAL A 234 7.52 1.62 -12.95
N ASN A 235 8.09 0.83 -12.06
CA ASN A 235 9.04 1.27 -11.03
C ASN A 235 9.95 0.08 -10.66
N CYS A 236 11.03 0.28 -9.89
CA CYS A 236 11.94 -0.85 -9.62
C CYS A 236 11.26 -2.03 -8.94
N ARG A 237 10.25 -1.83 -8.09
CA ARG A 237 9.59 -2.93 -7.37
C ARG A 237 8.63 -3.76 -8.22
N THR A 238 8.31 -3.28 -9.42
CA THR A 238 7.58 -4.01 -10.46
C THR A 238 8.49 -4.66 -11.50
N CYS A 239 9.80 -4.53 -11.34
CA CYS A 239 10.81 -5.01 -12.28
C CYS A 239 11.24 -6.45 -11.94
N ALA A 240 11.41 -7.30 -12.96
CA ALA A 240 11.97 -8.66 -12.80
C ALA A 240 13.44 -8.68 -12.34
N HIS A 241 14.17 -7.56 -12.49
CA HIS A 241 15.55 -7.45 -12.04
C HIS A 241 15.70 -7.04 -10.58
N ALA A 242 14.62 -6.63 -9.91
CA ALA A 242 14.68 -6.10 -8.56
C ALA A 242 14.20 -7.10 -7.52
N THR A 243 15.02 -7.35 -6.52
CA THR A 243 14.74 -8.33 -5.46
C THR A 243 14.67 -7.63 -4.10
N PRO A 244 13.62 -7.84 -3.30
CA PRO A 244 13.61 -7.40 -1.91
C PRO A 244 14.51 -8.29 -1.06
N GLU A 245 15.48 -7.70 -0.37
CA GLU A 245 16.49 -8.41 0.41
C GLU A 245 16.10 -8.50 1.90
N ASP A 246 16.64 -9.52 2.57
CA ASP A 246 16.34 -9.79 3.98
C ASP A 246 16.82 -8.68 4.94
N ASP A 247 17.80 -7.88 4.53
CA ASP A 247 18.32 -6.73 5.28
C ASP A 247 17.45 -5.45 5.14
N GLY A 248 16.36 -5.53 4.38
CA GLY A 248 15.47 -4.39 4.13
C GLY A 248 15.90 -3.48 2.98
N THR A 249 16.87 -3.88 2.18
CA THR A 249 17.26 -3.21 0.93
C THR A 249 16.61 -3.86 -0.30
N TRP A 250 16.67 -3.19 -1.45
CA TRP A 250 16.27 -3.79 -2.74
C TRP A 250 17.51 -3.90 -3.62
N SER A 251 17.84 -5.08 -4.13
CA SER A 251 18.95 -5.26 -5.07
C SER A 251 18.48 -5.15 -6.52
N CYS A 252 19.40 -4.89 -7.46
CA CYS A 252 19.14 -4.90 -8.90
C CYS A 252 20.15 -5.77 -9.63
N ALA A 253 19.70 -6.87 -10.25
CA ALA A 253 20.56 -7.77 -11.01
C ALA A 253 21.11 -7.14 -12.30
N ARG A 254 20.38 -6.21 -12.94
CA ARG A 254 20.80 -5.54 -14.18
C ARG A 254 22.05 -4.68 -14.00
N PHE A 255 22.14 -3.97 -12.88
CA PHE A 255 23.23 -3.03 -12.58
C PHE A 255 24.15 -3.51 -11.46
N GLU A 256 23.99 -4.77 -11.03
CA GLU A 256 24.72 -5.38 -9.89
C GLU A 256 24.65 -4.52 -8.60
N ALA A 257 23.57 -3.77 -8.44
CA ALA A 257 23.39 -2.88 -7.31
C ALA A 257 22.88 -3.66 -6.10
N LYS A 258 23.57 -3.56 -4.97
CA LYS A 258 23.16 -4.22 -3.71
C LYS A 258 22.03 -3.48 -2.99
N ASN A 259 21.85 -2.19 -3.27
CA ASN A 259 20.78 -1.38 -2.71
C ASN A 259 20.36 -0.30 -3.71
N ILE A 260 19.13 -0.37 -4.22
CA ILE A 260 18.51 0.66 -5.05
C ILE A 260 18.03 1.77 -4.12
N PRO A 261 18.51 3.02 -4.25
CA PRO A 261 18.02 4.13 -3.44
C PRO A 261 16.51 4.34 -3.60
N GLY A 262 15.83 4.75 -2.54
CA GLY A 262 14.37 4.81 -2.51
C GLY A 262 13.72 5.68 -3.60
N ASP A 263 14.32 6.81 -3.97
CA ASP A 263 13.79 7.66 -5.05
C ASP A 263 14.02 7.06 -6.44
N PHE A 264 15.13 6.32 -6.62
CA PHE A 264 15.35 5.51 -7.81
C PHE A 264 14.36 4.35 -7.89
N GLN A 265 14.00 3.74 -6.75
CA GLN A 265 12.97 2.69 -6.74
C GLN A 265 11.65 3.20 -7.29
N LYS A 266 11.25 4.43 -6.94
CA LYS A 266 9.98 5.06 -7.39
C LYS A 266 10.00 5.35 -8.89
N THR A 267 11.12 5.86 -9.40
CA THR A 267 11.24 6.34 -10.78
C THR A 267 11.44 5.19 -11.78
N GLY A 268 12.19 4.15 -11.38
CA GLY A 268 12.59 3.09 -12.30
C GLY A 268 13.72 3.51 -13.24
N CYS A 269 13.90 2.75 -14.32
CA CYS A 269 14.89 3.02 -15.38
C CYS A 269 14.36 2.53 -16.73
N GLU A 270 15.00 2.93 -17.82
CA GLU A 270 14.61 2.53 -19.17
C GLU A 270 14.90 1.05 -19.48
N SER A 271 15.81 0.39 -18.73
CA SER A 271 16.04 -1.06 -18.81
C SER A 271 15.03 -1.89 -17.97
N HIS A 272 13.88 -1.34 -17.61
CA HIS A 272 12.88 -2.05 -16.79
C HIS A 272 12.24 -3.21 -17.58
N VAL A 273 12.20 -4.38 -16.96
CA VAL A 273 11.50 -5.59 -17.44
C VAL A 273 10.35 -5.88 -16.47
N LEU A 274 9.11 -5.98 -16.96
CA LEU A 274 7.96 -6.29 -16.09
C LEU A 274 8.19 -7.58 -15.30
N HIS A 275 7.75 -7.62 -14.04
CA HIS A 275 7.79 -8.85 -13.26
C HIS A 275 6.77 -9.86 -13.82
N PRO A 276 7.12 -11.15 -14.00
CA PRO A 276 6.24 -12.15 -14.65
C PRO A 276 4.90 -12.40 -13.94
N ASP A 277 4.82 -12.16 -12.63
CA ASP A 277 3.55 -12.24 -11.90
C ASP A 277 2.65 -11.00 -12.03
N LEU A 278 3.16 -9.92 -12.64
CA LEU A 278 2.45 -8.65 -12.85
C LEU A 278 1.92 -8.48 -14.27
N VAL A 279 1.98 -9.54 -15.08
CA VAL A 279 1.49 -9.59 -16.46
C VAL A 279 0.61 -10.83 -16.69
N PRO A 280 -0.30 -10.80 -17.67
CA PRO A 280 -1.10 -11.96 -18.04
C PRO A 280 -0.34 -12.96 -18.92
N TRP A 281 0.74 -12.51 -19.56
CA TRP A 281 1.46 -13.27 -20.58
C TRP A 281 2.37 -14.35 -19.99
N GLN A 282 2.52 -15.44 -20.74
CA GLN A 282 3.50 -16.48 -20.42
C GLN A 282 4.91 -15.95 -20.70
N ILE A 283 5.82 -16.14 -19.74
CA ILE A 283 7.24 -15.88 -19.94
C ILE A 283 7.96 -17.08 -20.57
N LYS A 284 8.89 -16.83 -21.49
CA LYS A 284 9.84 -17.79 -22.06
C LYS A 284 11.27 -17.42 -21.68
N ASP A 285 12.17 -18.39 -21.79
CA ASP A 285 13.59 -18.17 -21.57
C ASP A 285 14.16 -17.21 -22.61
N SER A 286 14.89 -16.20 -22.13
CA SER A 286 15.67 -15.29 -22.96
C SER A 286 17.13 -15.71 -22.95
N THR A 287 17.81 -15.59 -24.09
CA THR A 287 19.26 -15.76 -24.17
C THR A 287 20.02 -14.52 -23.68
N ASN A 288 19.33 -13.38 -23.55
CA ASN A 288 19.86 -12.16 -22.93
C ASN A 288 19.37 -12.05 -21.48
N PRO A 289 20.26 -12.04 -20.47
CA PRO A 289 19.88 -11.93 -19.06
C PRO A 289 19.24 -10.58 -18.67
N HIS A 290 19.24 -9.60 -19.57
CA HIS A 290 18.65 -8.26 -19.35
C HIS A 290 17.31 -8.07 -20.07
N GLU A 291 16.78 -9.14 -20.67
CA GLU A 291 15.51 -9.11 -21.39
C GLU A 291 14.62 -10.28 -20.94
N ALA A 292 13.30 -10.09 -21.05
CA ALA A 292 12.34 -11.17 -21.00
C ALA A 292 11.66 -11.35 -22.35
N ILE A 293 11.18 -12.57 -22.61
CA ILE A 293 10.31 -12.86 -23.75
C ILE A 293 8.93 -13.19 -23.21
N TYR A 294 7.94 -12.40 -23.58
CA TYR A 294 6.53 -12.66 -23.29
C TYR A 294 5.80 -13.15 -24.53
N VAL A 295 4.97 -14.17 -24.36
CA VAL A 295 4.08 -14.66 -25.42
C VAL A 295 2.82 -13.80 -25.44
N ILE A 296 2.73 -12.93 -26.43
CA ILE A 296 1.59 -12.02 -26.64
C ILE A 296 0.95 -12.38 -27.97
N ASP A 297 -0.34 -12.70 -27.96
CA ASP A 297 -1.09 -13.19 -29.14
C ASP A 297 -0.34 -14.29 -29.94
N GLY A 298 0.28 -15.22 -29.21
CA GLY A 298 1.04 -16.34 -29.79
C GLY A 298 2.43 -15.98 -30.33
N LYS A 299 2.86 -14.71 -30.26
CA LYS A 299 4.18 -14.25 -30.72
C LYS A 299 5.13 -13.98 -29.57
N ASP A 300 6.42 -14.16 -29.83
CA ASP A 300 7.49 -13.95 -28.86
C ASP A 300 7.92 -12.49 -28.89
N ILE A 301 7.49 -11.73 -27.87
CA ILE A 301 7.77 -10.31 -27.74
C ILE A 301 8.87 -10.09 -26.72
N ARG A 302 9.99 -9.52 -27.17
CA ARG A 302 11.13 -9.15 -26.32
C ARG A 302 10.82 -7.87 -25.56
N THR A 303 11.22 -7.83 -24.28
CA THR A 303 11.12 -6.63 -23.46
C THR A 303 12.34 -6.41 -22.60
N GLY A 304 12.70 -5.14 -22.43
CA GLY A 304 13.89 -4.69 -21.72
C GLY A 304 14.15 -3.23 -22.02
N GLU A 305 15.42 -2.90 -22.24
CA GLU A 305 15.83 -1.59 -22.77
C GLU A 305 15.34 -1.45 -24.21
N GLY A 306 14.51 -0.43 -24.48
CA GLY A 306 13.78 -0.31 -25.73
C GLY A 306 14.68 -0.11 -26.95
N ASP A 307 14.38 -0.83 -28.02
CA ASP A 307 14.96 -0.65 -29.35
C ASP A 307 13.96 -1.04 -30.45
N ALA A 308 14.42 -1.11 -31.70
CA ALA A 308 13.60 -1.49 -32.86
C ALA A 308 12.90 -2.87 -32.70
N PHE A 309 13.46 -3.78 -31.92
CA PHE A 309 13.00 -5.17 -31.75
C PHE A 309 12.59 -5.52 -30.31
N THR A 310 12.82 -4.61 -29.36
CA THR A 310 12.61 -4.80 -27.92
C THR A 310 11.66 -3.73 -27.41
N PHE A 311 10.54 -4.15 -26.83
CA PHE A 311 9.55 -3.24 -26.27
C PHE A 311 9.93 -2.84 -24.84
N THR A 312 9.78 -1.57 -24.50
CA THR A 312 9.83 -1.14 -23.11
C THR A 312 8.61 -1.67 -22.33
N SER A 313 8.74 -1.75 -21.02
CA SER A 313 7.60 -2.10 -20.14
C SER A 313 6.42 -1.13 -20.26
N LYS A 314 6.68 0.16 -20.55
CA LYS A 314 5.61 1.16 -20.77
C LYS A 314 4.84 0.87 -22.05
N GLU A 315 5.54 0.50 -23.12
CA GLU A 315 4.91 0.13 -24.40
C GLU A 315 4.08 -1.14 -24.27
N LEU A 316 4.56 -2.17 -23.55
CA LEU A 316 3.76 -3.36 -23.29
C LEU A 316 2.46 -3.04 -22.55
N ILE A 317 2.51 -2.16 -21.54
CA ILE A 317 1.32 -1.72 -20.79
C ILE A 317 0.36 -0.89 -21.66
N ALA A 318 0.89 -0.13 -22.62
CA ALA A 318 0.10 0.72 -23.50
C ALA A 318 -0.53 -0.05 -24.67
N GLY A 319 0.25 -0.92 -25.30
CA GLY A 319 -0.11 -1.64 -26.53
C GLY A 319 -0.83 -2.95 -26.31
N GLY A 320 -0.54 -3.67 -25.21
CA GLY A 320 -1.09 -5.00 -24.98
C GLY A 320 -0.87 -5.91 -26.20
N ASP A 321 -1.94 -6.45 -26.75
CA ASP A 321 -1.90 -7.33 -27.94
C ASP A 321 -1.36 -6.63 -29.20
N MET A 322 -1.43 -5.30 -29.29
CA MET A 322 -0.91 -4.53 -30.42
C MET A 322 0.62 -4.66 -30.56
N CYS A 323 1.34 -5.03 -29.49
CA CYS A 323 2.77 -5.32 -29.56
C CYS A 323 3.08 -6.55 -30.44
N ALA A 324 2.10 -7.42 -30.66
CA ALA A 324 2.20 -8.59 -31.54
C ALA A 324 1.72 -8.31 -32.98
N ASP A 325 1.24 -7.11 -33.29
CA ASP A 325 0.83 -6.76 -34.65
C ASP A 325 2.05 -6.63 -35.58
N GLU A 326 2.01 -7.34 -36.71
CA GLU A 326 3.10 -7.36 -37.70
C GLU A 326 3.33 -6.01 -38.35
N ASN A 327 2.26 -5.25 -38.62
CA ASN A 327 2.40 -3.93 -39.22
C ASN A 327 3.03 -2.98 -38.22
N PHE A 328 2.65 -3.07 -36.94
CA PHE A 328 3.27 -2.25 -35.90
C PHE A 328 4.74 -2.58 -35.72
N GLN A 329 5.12 -3.86 -35.70
CA GLN A 329 6.54 -4.26 -35.64
C GLN A 329 7.33 -3.71 -36.83
N LEU A 330 6.78 -3.79 -38.05
CA LEU A 330 7.40 -3.17 -39.23
C LEU A 330 7.56 -1.65 -39.09
N LEU A 331 6.60 -0.95 -38.47
CA LEU A 331 6.70 0.47 -38.20
C LEU A 331 7.83 0.78 -37.19
N ARG A 332 8.03 -0.06 -36.17
CA ARG A 332 9.17 0.09 -35.25
C ARG A 332 10.50 -0.06 -35.98
N GLU A 333 10.63 -1.13 -36.75
CA GLU A 333 11.87 -1.45 -37.47
C GLU A 333 12.23 -0.38 -38.51
N THR A 334 11.22 0.18 -39.18
CA THR A 334 11.42 1.12 -40.29
C THR A 334 11.53 2.57 -39.81
N PHE A 335 10.77 2.94 -38.78
CA PHE A 335 10.55 4.34 -38.39
C PHE A 335 10.81 4.63 -36.90
N ASP A 336 11.31 3.68 -36.12
CA ASP A 336 11.53 3.81 -34.68
C ASP A 336 10.24 4.20 -33.92
N ALA A 337 9.10 3.66 -34.38
CA ALA A 337 7.78 3.96 -33.81
C ALA A 337 7.63 3.38 -32.39
N THR A 338 6.98 4.14 -31.49
CA THR A 338 6.70 3.74 -30.11
C THR A 338 5.19 3.71 -29.82
N ILE A 339 4.78 2.93 -28.80
CA ILE A 339 3.39 2.91 -28.32
C ILE A 339 3.27 3.70 -27.03
N GLU A 340 2.39 4.70 -27.03
CA GLU A 340 2.03 5.46 -25.84
C GLU A 340 0.54 5.29 -25.54
N LYS A 341 0.18 5.32 -24.25
CA LYS A 341 -1.24 5.35 -23.87
C LYS A 341 -1.84 6.66 -24.35
N SER A 342 -3.02 6.60 -24.99
CA SER A 342 -3.79 7.81 -25.25
C SER A 342 -4.02 8.53 -23.93
N HIS A 343 -3.58 9.79 -23.85
CA HIS A 343 -4.08 10.67 -22.80
C HIS A 343 -5.57 10.87 -23.08
N ASP A 344 -6.42 10.12 -22.41
CA ASP A 344 -7.81 10.52 -22.28
C ASP A 344 -7.77 11.89 -21.62
N ASN A 345 -7.94 12.94 -22.45
CA ASN A 345 -8.22 14.28 -21.98
C ASN A 345 -9.51 14.16 -21.17
N ALA A 346 -9.36 14.05 -19.85
CA ALA A 346 -10.47 14.15 -18.92
C ALA A 346 -11.09 15.53 -19.13
N ALA A 347 -12.19 15.54 -19.89
CA ALA A 347 -13.10 16.68 -20.04
C ALA A 347 -14.02 16.79 -18.83
#